data_AF-A0A352FRV0-F1
#
_entry.id   AF-A0A352FRV0-F1
#
_cell.length_a   1.000
_cell.length_b   1.000
_cell.length_c   1.000
_cell.angle_alpha   90.00
_cell.angle_beta   90.00
_cell.angle_gamma   90.00
#
_symmetry.space_group_name_H-M   'P 1'
#
loop_
_entity.id
_entity.type
_entity.pdbx_description
1 polymer ?
#
loop_
_entity_poly.entity_id
_entity_poly.type
_entity_poly.pdbx_seq_one_letter_code
_entity_poly.pdbx_strand_id
1 'polypeptide(L)' 'RQTPEMIAAAALQEDVDAVGVSILSGAHNTLCPRIVSLLREEGLKDTLVVLGGIVPQE' A
#
# COMPACT_ATOMS: atom_id res chain seq x y z
N ARG A 1 14.60 -1.97 2.03
CA ARG A 1 13.44 -2.13 1.12
C ARG A 1 12.25 -2.38 2.02
N GLN A 2 11.26 -1.49 2.07
CA GLN A 2 10.09 -1.71 2.93
C GLN A 2 9.26 -2.85 2.33
N THR A 3 8.86 -3.81 3.17
CA THR A 3 7.94 -4.86 2.74
C THR A 3 6.49 -4.40 2.94
N PRO A 4 5.51 -5.00 2.25
CA PRO A 4 4.10 -4.70 2.47
C PRO A 4 3.69 -4.76 3.94
N GLU A 5 4.23 -5.71 4.70
CA GLU A 5 3.96 -5.93 6.12
C GLU A 5 4.43 -4.73 6.96
N MET A 6 5.62 -4.21 6.67
CA MET A 6 6.14 -3.02 7.35
C MET A 6 5.27 -1.78 7.07
N ILE A 7 4.74 -1.66 5.85
CA ILE A 7 3.88 -0.53 5.46
C ILE A 7 2.55 -0.61 6.20
N ALA A 8 1.92 -1.78 6.25
CA ALA A 8 0.65 -1.97 6.94
C ALA A 8 0.78 -1.79 8.47
N ALA A 9 1.85 -2.32 9.07
CA ALA A 9 2.12 -2.12 10.50
C ALA A 9 2.34 -0.65 10.85
N ALA A 10 3.04 0.11 9.99
CA ALA A 10 3.22 1.55 10.17
C ALA A 10 1.89 2.30 10.02
N ALA A 11 1.08 1.97 9.02
CA ALA A 11 -0.23 2.58 8.82
C ALA A 11 -1.18 2.36 10.00
N LEU A 12 -1.11 1.18 10.64
CA LEU A 12 -1.88 0.87 11.84
C LEU A 12 -1.40 1.65 13.07
N GLN A 13 -0.07 1.72 13.27
CA GLN A 13 0.51 2.42 14.40
C GLN A 13 0.26 3.93 14.36
N GLU A 14 0.27 4.50 13.16
CA GLU A 14 0.12 5.93 12.92
C GLU A 14 -1.36 6.34 12.69
N ASP A 15 -2.30 5.39 12.65
CA ASP A 15 -3.74 5.61 12.41
C ASP A 15 -4.01 6.53 11.21
N VAL A 16 -3.46 6.17 10.05
CA VAL A 16 -3.45 7.05 8.86
C VAL A 16 -4.74 6.99 8.05
N ASP A 17 -5.21 8.15 7.61
CA ASP A 17 -6.33 8.27 6.66
C ASP A 17 -5.97 7.78 5.25
N ALA A 18 -4.68 7.87 4.88
CA ALA A 18 -4.21 7.51 3.54
C ALA A 18 -2.79 6.96 3.52
N VAL A 19 -2.55 6.00 2.63
CA VAL A 19 -1.24 5.40 2.34
C VAL A 19 -0.87 5.67 0.88
N GLY A 20 0.20 6.43 0.68
CA GLY A 20 0.79 6.68 -0.64
C GLY A 20 1.93 5.69 -0.93
N VAL A 21 1.83 4.93 -2.02
CA VAL A 21 2.85 3.97 -2.46
C VAL A 21 3.46 4.45 -3.77
N SER A 22 4.78 4.63 -3.80
CA SER A 22 5.52 5.02 -5.02
C SER A 22 6.32 3.83 -5.57
N ILE A 23 5.98 3.37 -6.78
CA ILE A 23 6.60 2.21 -7.43
C ILE A 23 7.16 2.61 -8.80
N LEU A 24 8.49 2.57 -8.94
CA LEU A 24 9.17 2.80 -10.22
C LEU A 24 9.66 1.51 -10.88
N SER A 25 9.41 0.35 -10.26
CA SER A 25 9.96 -0.94 -10.69
C SER A 25 8.97 -1.83 -11.45
N GLY A 26 7.78 -1.32 -11.79
CA GLY A 26 6.72 -2.12 -12.43
C GLY A 26 6.07 -3.20 -11.55
N ALA A 27 6.47 -3.33 -10.28
CA ALA A 27 5.97 -4.36 -9.36
C ALA A 27 4.62 -4.01 -8.70
N HIS A 28 3.90 -3.02 -9.24
CA HIS A 28 2.64 -2.53 -8.65
C HIS A 28 1.55 -3.61 -8.63
N ASN A 29 1.51 -4.49 -9.63
CA ASN A 29 0.53 -5.58 -9.71
C ASN A 29 0.71 -6.66 -8.62
N THR A 30 1.88 -6.75 -7.99
CA THR A 30 2.12 -7.71 -6.90
C THR A 30 2.08 -7.02 -5.54
N LEU A 31 2.74 -5.86 -5.43
CA LEU A 31 2.91 -5.18 -4.14
C LEU A 31 1.63 -4.46 -3.70
N CYS A 32 0.92 -3.77 -4.59
CA CYS A 32 -0.26 -3.01 -4.22
C CYS A 32 -1.40 -3.90 -3.69
N PRO A 33 -1.77 -5.00 -4.36
CA PRO A 33 -2.80 -5.89 -3.83
C PRO A 33 -2.43 -6.46 -2.46
N ARG A 34 -1.14 -6.78 -2.24
CA ARG A 34 -0.72 -7.30 -0.93
C ARG A 34 -0.81 -6.25 0.18
N ILE A 35 -0.39 -5.01 -0.09
CA ILE A 35 -0.53 -3.90 0.86
C ILE A 35 -2.01 -3.68 1.22
N VAL A 36 -2.90 -3.62 0.22
CA VAL A 36 -4.34 -3.44 0.45
C VAL A 36 -4.94 -4.59 1.27
N SER A 37 -4.55 -5.84 0.98
CA SER A 37 -5.00 -7.01 1.75
C SER A 37 -4.59 -6.90 3.22
N LEU A 38 -3.33 -6.56 3.48
CA LEU A 38 -2.81 -6.38 4.83
C LEU A 38 -3.54 -5.28 5.60
N LEU A 39 -3.70 -4.10 5.00
CA LEU A 39 -4.41 -2.99 5.63
C LEU A 39 -5.84 -3.42 6.03
N ARG A 40 -6.53 -4.17 5.16
CA ARG A 40 -7.86 -4.71 5.48
C ARG A 40 -7.86 -5.78 6.57
N GLU A 41 -6.86 -6.66 6.59
CA GLU A 41 -6.65 -7.67 7.63
C GLU A 41 -6.44 -7.02 9.00
N GLU A 42 -5.71 -5.90 9.04
CA GLU A 42 -5.42 -5.09 10.24
C GLU A 42 -6.58 -4.14 10.64
N GLY A 43 -7.72 -4.18 9.93
CA GLY A 43 -8.92 -3.40 10.26
C GLY A 43 -8.98 -1.99 9.63
N LEU A 44 -7.96 -1.58 8.88
CA LEU A 44 -7.87 -0.29 8.16
C LEU A 44 -8.65 -0.33 6.83
N LYS A 45 -9.94 -0.60 6.90
CA LYS A 45 -10.80 -0.77 5.69
C LYS A 45 -11.11 0.54 4.98
N ASP A 46 -11.08 1.65 5.72
CA ASP A 46 -11.44 2.99 5.25
C ASP A 46 -10.21 3.81 4.83
N THR A 47 -9.00 3.29 5.05
CA THR A 47 -7.75 3.96 4.66
C THR A 47 -7.62 4.01 3.13
N LEU A 48 -7.44 5.22 2.59
CA LEU A 48 -7.26 5.46 1.17
C LEU A 48 -5.88 4.98 0.71
N VAL A 49 -5.80 4.15 -0.33
CA VAL A 49 -4.52 3.75 -0.92
C VAL A 49 -4.32 4.46 -2.25
N VAL A 50 -3.25 5.24 -2.36
CA VAL A 50 -2.87 5.96 -3.57
C VAL A 50 -1.59 5.37 -4.14
N LEU A 51 -1.62 5.00 -5.42
CA LEU A 51 -0.45 4.49 -6.14
C LEU A 51 0.11 5.59 -7.04
N GLY A 52 1.42 5.81 -6.96
CA GLY A 52 2.18 6.68 -7.87
C GLY A 52 3.42 5.98 -8.42
N GLY A 53 4.06 6.62 -9.42
CA GLY A 53 5.26 6.10 -10.08
C GLY A 53 4.98 5.65 -11.52
N ILE A 54 5.63 4.56 -11.95
CA ILE A 54 5.48 4.03 -13.31
C ILE A 54 4.35 2.98 -13.30
N VAL A 55 3.16 3.42 -13.70
CA VAL A 55 1.97 2.59 -13.87
C VAL A 55 1.60 2.62 -15.35
N PRO A 56 1.79 1.51 -16.09
CA PRO A 56 1.34 1.39 -17.47
C PRO A 56 -0.16 1.61 -17.56
N GLN A 57 -0.61 2.26 -18.62
CA GLN A 57 -2.01 2.60 -18.86
C GLN A 57 -2.74 1.55 -19.74
N GLU A 58 -2.03 0.46 -20.04
CA GLU A 58 -2.40 -0.62 -20.94
C GLU A 58 -3.11 -1.77 -20.21
#